data_AF-A0A315ZDD9-F1
#
_entry.id   AF-A0A315ZDD9-F1
#
_cell.length_a   1.000
_cell.length_b   1.000
_cell.length_c   1.000
_cell.angle_alpha   90.00
_cell.angle_beta   90.00
_cell.angle_gamma   90.00
#
_symmetry.space_group_name_H-M   'P 1'
#
loop_
_entity.id
_entity.type
_entity.pdbx_description
1 polymer ?
#
loop_
_entity_poly.entity_id
_entity_poly.type
_entity_poly.pdbx_seq_one_letter_code
_entity_poly.pdbx_strand_id
1 'polypeptide(L)'
;MRKFLLPIVALIAFTFSSCDDLEETIDCTSNTARLSALLLTIDEWDCDDATEAYNLLDENQDCDEMKFLIEQQDYGTVEDALFIINGYKTVTCTLDGLF
;
A
#
# COMPACT_ATOMS: atom_id res chain seq x y z
N MET A 1 -24.91 18.73 -8.90
CA MET A 1 -23.65 18.44 -8.17
C MET A 1 -22.63 17.97 -9.19
N ARG A 2 -21.71 18.83 -9.63
CA ARG A 2 -20.63 18.45 -10.56
C ARG A 2 -19.52 17.81 -9.74
N LYS A 3 -19.32 16.49 -9.89
CA LYS A 3 -18.13 15.80 -9.38
C LYS A 3 -16.97 16.16 -10.32
N PHE A 4 -16.06 17.00 -9.85
CA PHE A 4 -14.77 17.21 -10.50
C PHE A 4 -13.91 15.99 -10.17
N LEU A 5 -13.88 15.00 -11.06
CA LEU A 5 -12.79 14.04 -11.14
C LEU A 5 -11.58 14.82 -11.66
N LEU A 6 -10.78 15.36 -10.76
CA LEU A 6 -9.52 16.00 -11.11
C LEU A 6 -8.44 14.91 -11.32
N PRO A 7 -7.60 15.06 -12.35
CA PRO A 7 -6.67 14.03 -12.80
C PRO A 7 -5.40 14.08 -11.94
N ILE A 8 -5.31 13.23 -10.92
CA ILE A 8 -4.04 13.01 -10.19
C ILE A 8 -3.26 11.92 -10.94
N VAL A 9 -3.00 12.17 -12.21
CA VAL A 9 -1.86 11.59 -12.95
C VAL A 9 -1.02 12.79 -13.35
N ALA A 10 -0.65 13.59 -12.34
CA ALA A 10 0.26 14.71 -12.55
C ALA A 10 1.62 14.09 -12.86
N LEU A 11 2.00 14.19 -14.14
CA LEU A 11 3.32 13.86 -14.67
C LEU A 11 4.41 14.19 -13.66
N ILE A 12 5.07 13.16 -13.14
CA ILE A 12 6.27 13.35 -12.35
C ILE A 12 7.41 13.54 -13.36
N ALA A 13 7.76 14.80 -13.60
CA ALA A 13 8.97 15.16 -14.33
C ALA A 13 10.17 14.93 -13.40
N PHE A 14 10.61 13.69 -13.32
CA PHE A 14 11.76 13.31 -12.50
C PHE A 14 13.08 13.68 -13.18
N THR A 15 13.89 14.46 -12.47
CA THR A 15 15.32 14.63 -12.74
C THR A 15 16.08 13.57 -11.96
N PHE A 16 16.22 12.36 -12.53
CA PHE A 16 16.95 11.27 -11.88
C PHE A 16 18.46 11.58 -11.89
N SER A 17 19.08 11.60 -10.71
CA SER A 17 20.53 11.83 -10.53
C SER A 17 21.35 10.53 -10.66
N SER A 18 20.71 9.38 -10.59
CA SER A 18 21.31 8.06 -10.83
C SER A 18 20.23 7.07 -11.29
N CYS A 19 20.62 5.96 -11.93
CA CYS A 19 19.67 4.91 -12.34
C CYS A 19 19.11 4.13 -11.13
N ASP A 20 19.82 4.13 -10.00
CA ASP A 20 19.42 3.42 -8.77
C ASP A 20 18.24 4.15 -8.09
N ASP A 21 18.29 5.49 -8.04
CA ASP A 21 17.18 6.31 -7.52
C ASP A 21 15.92 6.18 -8.39
N LEU A 22 16.08 5.91 -9.69
CA LEU A 22 14.98 5.69 -10.63
C LEU A 22 14.28 4.34 -10.37
N GLU A 23 15.04 3.29 -10.07
CA GLU A 23 14.51 1.96 -9.76
C GLU A 23 13.72 1.97 -8.44
N GLU A 24 14.28 2.58 -7.39
CA GLU A 24 13.62 2.73 -6.09
C GLU A 24 12.30 3.53 -6.19
N THR A 25 12.30 4.61 -6.97
CA THR A 25 11.10 5.43 -7.20
C THR A 25 9.99 4.66 -7.94
N ILE A 26 10.36 3.87 -8.95
CA ILE A 26 9.42 3.05 -9.72
C ILE A 26 8.81 1.97 -8.82
N ASP A 27 9.65 1.33 -8.00
CA ASP A 27 9.20 0.29 -7.06
C ASP A 27 8.25 0.87 -6.02
N CYS A 28 8.56 2.03 -5.42
CA CYS A 28 7.65 2.72 -4.48
C CYS A 28 6.28 2.99 -5.10
N THR A 29 6.24 3.53 -6.33
CA THR A 29 4.98 3.85 -7.01
C THR A 29 4.18 2.59 -7.36
N SER A 30 4.87 1.57 -7.89
CA SER A 30 4.26 0.30 -8.29
C SER A 30 3.68 -0.45 -7.09
N ASN A 31 4.45 -0.54 -6.00
CA ASN A 31 4.03 -1.20 -4.76
C ASN A 31 2.89 -0.45 -4.06
N THR A 32 2.92 0.89 -4.08
CA THR A 32 1.81 1.70 -3.56
C THR A 32 0.52 1.47 -4.37
N ALA A 33 0.61 1.39 -5.70
CA ALA A 33 -0.55 1.08 -6.55
C ALA A 33 -1.10 -0.32 -6.26
N ARG A 34 -0.21 -1.30 -6.05
CA ARG A 34 -0.57 -2.69 -5.70
C ARG A 34 -1.27 -2.74 -4.34
N LEU A 35 -0.74 -2.06 -3.32
CA LEU A 35 -1.40 -1.98 -2.02
C LEU A 35 -2.75 -1.27 -2.12
N SER A 36 -2.83 -0.16 -2.87
CA SER A 36 -4.10 0.54 -3.08
C SER A 36 -5.15 -0.37 -3.71
N ALA A 37 -4.77 -1.30 -4.60
CA ALA A 37 -5.69 -2.27 -5.18
C ALA A 37 -6.16 -3.28 -4.13
N LEU A 38 -5.26 -3.83 -3.32
CA LEU A 38 -5.61 -4.76 -2.24
C LEU A 38 -6.57 -4.11 -1.23
N LEU A 39 -6.32 -2.88 -0.80
CA LEU A 39 -7.15 -2.18 0.19
C LEU A 39 -8.60 -1.98 -0.27
N LEU A 40 -8.88 -1.99 -1.59
CA LEU A 40 -10.23 -1.90 -2.11
C LEU A 40 -11.05 -3.19 -1.93
N THR A 41 -10.41 -4.32 -1.64
CA THR A 41 -11.03 -5.65 -1.53
C THR A 41 -10.84 -6.28 -0.15
N ILE A 42 -10.64 -5.47 0.90
CA ILE A 42 -10.31 -5.94 2.25
C ILE A 42 -11.33 -6.92 2.85
N ASP A 43 -12.61 -6.80 2.47
CA ASP A 43 -13.68 -7.70 2.95
C ASP A 43 -13.58 -9.12 2.37
N GLU A 44 -12.75 -9.31 1.33
CA GLU A 44 -12.56 -10.57 0.61
C GLU A 44 -11.17 -11.18 0.86
N TRP A 45 -10.32 -10.53 1.65
CA TRP A 45 -8.94 -10.97 1.87
C TRP A 45 -8.86 -12.36 2.49
N ASP A 46 -8.04 -13.20 1.88
CA ASP A 46 -7.54 -14.43 2.48
C ASP A 46 -6.18 -14.20 3.17
N CYS A 47 -5.53 -15.28 3.59
CA CYS A 47 -4.23 -15.20 4.27
C CYS A 47 -3.13 -14.65 3.36
N ASP A 48 -3.17 -14.99 2.06
CA ASP A 48 -2.16 -14.57 1.10
C ASP A 48 -2.31 -13.06 0.82
N ASP A 49 -3.54 -12.58 0.62
CA ASP A 49 -3.82 -11.15 0.43
C ASP A 49 -3.37 -10.31 1.64
N ALA A 50 -3.70 -10.77 2.86
CA ALA A 50 -3.30 -10.07 4.09
C ALA A 50 -1.78 -10.11 4.32
N THR A 51 -1.11 -11.18 3.89
CA THR A 51 0.34 -11.30 3.94
C THR A 51 1.01 -10.39 2.92
N GLU A 52 0.47 -10.31 1.71
CA GLU A 52 0.96 -9.43 0.67
C GLU A 52 0.82 -7.96 1.07
N ALA A 53 -0.34 -7.55 1.58
CA ALA A 53 -0.55 -6.19 2.07
C ALA A 53 0.44 -5.82 3.18
N TYR A 54 0.71 -6.76 4.12
CA TYR A 54 1.71 -6.55 5.17
C TYR A 54 3.12 -6.36 4.60
N ASN A 55 3.55 -7.23 3.69
CA ASN A 55 4.91 -7.18 3.13
C ASN A 55 5.12 -5.90 2.30
N LEU A 56 4.11 -5.49 1.50
CA LEU A 56 4.19 -4.23 0.74
C LEU A 56 4.37 -3.03 1.66
N LEU A 57 3.71 -2.99 2.82
CA LEU A 57 3.90 -1.92 3.79
C LEU A 57 5.28 -1.94 4.46
N ASP A 58 5.75 -3.12 4.84
CA ASP A 58 7.04 -3.29 5.54
C ASP A 58 8.22 -2.90 4.63
N GLU A 59 8.18 -3.34 3.36
CA GLU A 59 9.23 -3.07 2.38
C GLU A 59 9.24 -1.62 1.88
N ASN A 60 8.10 -0.91 1.94
CA ASN A 60 7.94 0.43 1.34
C ASN A 60 7.63 1.51 2.38
N GLN A 61 7.95 1.29 3.65
CA GLN A 61 7.62 2.22 4.74
C GLN A 61 8.23 3.61 4.60
N ASP A 62 9.35 3.72 3.89
CA ASP A 62 10.03 5.00 3.66
C ASP A 62 9.51 5.75 2.43
N CYS A 63 8.74 5.08 1.54
CA CYS A 63 8.17 5.69 0.34
C CYS A 63 7.12 6.75 0.71
N ASP A 64 7.26 7.95 0.16
CA ASP A 64 6.34 9.06 0.43
C ASP A 64 4.93 8.79 -0.14
N GLU A 65 4.84 8.10 -1.28
CA GLU A 65 3.56 7.66 -1.86
C GLU A 65 2.82 6.69 -0.95
N MET A 66 3.55 5.80 -0.27
CA MET A 66 2.97 4.82 0.66
C MET A 66 2.42 5.53 1.90
N LYS A 67 3.20 6.44 2.49
CA LYS A 67 2.75 7.28 3.61
C LYS A 67 1.49 8.06 3.24
N PHE A 68 1.49 8.69 2.07
CA PHE A 68 0.33 9.44 1.58
C PHE A 68 -0.91 8.55 1.40
N LEU A 69 -0.77 7.37 0.80
CA LEU A 69 -1.89 6.43 0.65
C LEU A 69 -2.48 6.06 2.00
N ILE A 70 -1.65 5.70 2.97
CA ILE A 70 -2.07 5.27 4.30
C ILE A 70 -2.78 6.38 5.08
N GLU A 71 -2.28 7.60 5.01
CA GLU A 71 -2.96 8.78 5.58
C GLU A 71 -4.33 9.01 4.93
N GLN A 72 -4.46 8.87 3.60
CA GLN A 72 -5.74 9.03 2.89
C GLN A 72 -6.77 7.95 3.24
N GLN A 73 -6.30 6.75 3.61
CA GLN A 73 -7.13 5.62 4.01
C GLN A 73 -7.48 5.63 5.51
N ASP A 74 -7.14 6.70 6.23
CA ASP A 74 -7.45 6.92 7.64
C ASP A 74 -6.82 5.89 8.60
N TYR A 75 -5.73 5.25 8.15
CA TYR A 75 -4.93 4.34 9.00
C TYR A 75 -3.96 5.10 9.92
N GLY A 76 -3.75 6.41 9.71
CA GLY A 76 -2.79 7.21 10.47
C GLY A 76 -1.40 7.13 9.84
N THR A 77 -0.47 6.42 10.49
CA THR A 77 0.89 6.22 9.98
C THR A 77 1.07 4.85 9.33
N VAL A 78 2.17 4.65 8.59
CA VAL A 78 2.53 3.32 8.04
C VAL A 78 2.70 2.29 9.17
N GLU A 79 3.24 2.70 10.32
CA GLU A 79 3.40 1.83 11.49
C GLU A 79 2.04 1.39 12.06
N ASP A 80 1.07 2.31 12.13
CA ASP A 80 -0.30 2.00 12.55
C ASP A 80 -0.98 1.03 11.58
N ALA A 81 -0.81 1.26 10.27
CA ALA A 81 -1.30 0.36 9.23
C ALA A 81 -0.70 -1.04 9.34
N LEU A 82 0.62 -1.14 9.54
CA LEU A 82 1.32 -2.41 9.77
C LEU A 82 0.77 -3.14 10.99
N PHE A 83 0.52 -2.44 12.10
CA PHE A 83 -0.06 -3.04 13.30
C PHE A 83 -1.46 -3.61 13.01
N ILE A 84 -2.33 -2.84 12.36
CA ILE A 84 -3.71 -3.25 12.05
C ILE A 84 -3.72 -4.43 11.08
N ILE A 85 -3.00 -4.33 9.96
CA ILE A 85 -2.94 -5.36 8.93
C ILE A 85 -2.28 -6.63 9.46
N ASN A 86 -1.26 -6.54 10.32
CA ASN A 86 -0.69 -7.71 10.96
C ASN A 86 -1.67 -8.41 11.90
N GLY A 87 -2.52 -7.64 12.60
CA GLY A 87 -3.61 -8.18 13.40
C GLY A 87 -4.61 -8.97 12.54
N TYR A 88 -5.04 -8.39 11.43
CA TYR A 88 -5.93 -9.05 10.46
C TYR A 88 -5.29 -10.31 9.88
N LYS A 89 -4.06 -10.20 9.35
CA LYS A 89 -3.25 -11.31 8.84
C LYS A 89 -3.17 -12.46 9.85
N THR A 90 -2.86 -12.16 11.11
CA THR A 90 -2.75 -13.18 12.16
C THR A 90 -4.06 -13.94 12.34
N VAL A 91 -5.20 -13.23 12.39
CA VAL A 91 -6.52 -13.86 12.54
C VAL A 91 -6.86 -14.70 11.31
N THR A 92 -6.79 -14.12 10.12
CA THR A 92 -7.18 -14.78 8.87
C THR A 92 -6.31 -16.01 8.60
N CYS A 93 -4.97 -15.89 8.73
CA CYS A 93 -4.07 -17.01 8.51
C CYS A 93 -4.17 -18.12 9.56
N THR A 94 -4.48 -17.77 10.82
CA THR A 94 -4.72 -18.80 11.86
C THR A 94 -6.00 -19.58 11.56
N LEU A 95 -7.03 -18.91 11.06
CA LEU A 95 -8.30 -19.54 10.71
C LEU A 95 -8.19 -20.36 9.42
N ASP A 96 -7.43 -19.91 8.43
CA ASP A 96 -7.19 -20.65 7.18
C ASP A 96 -6.55 -22.02 7.45
N GLY A 97 -5.60 -22.10 8.38
CA GLY A 97 -5.01 -23.38 8.81
C GLY A 97 -5.93 -24.30 9.62
N LEU A 98 -7.15 -23.87 9.96
CA LEU A 98 -8.12 -24.63 10.75
C LEU A 98 -9.30 -25.17 9.91
N PHE A 99 -9.48 -24.74 8.66
CA PHE A 99 -10.53 -25.18 7.74
C PHE A 99 -9.97 -25.99 6.56
#